data_AF-A0A6I9Z1P5-F1
#
_entry.id   AF-A0A6I9Z1P5-F1
#
_cell.length_a   1.000
_cell.length_b   1.000
_cell.length_c   1.000
_cell.angle_alpha   90.00
_cell.angle_beta   90.00
_cell.angle_gamma   90.00
#
_symmetry.space_group_name_H-M   'P 1'
#
loop_
_entity.id
_entity.type
_entity.pdbx_description
1 polymer ?
#
loop_
_entity_poly.entity_id
_entity_poly.type
_entity_poly.pdbx_seq_one_letter_code
_entity_poly.pdbx_strand_id
1 'polypeptide(L)'
;MLDFLYLSAPGLLPKPSMSIIQLFRESIDSVHLKCDTTVRFANISWLQNGKPLNSCRRIQLSNNNQTLTIQPVLRRDTGAYQCHISNPLSTQRSDTTTISVIFFILGSNLLSAQAQATKYNLPVFMNPSNAIEGQGINLTVRSAPAAFFICNWYRGGSDSKRNLIVTLYLPPLSGYDFGPAYTGRETPGPNCSLHIENLSQDDSGTYTVTQDGSSVHGRGDISMEVIDGPDTPVIKMTAMFLTQRSNRRLNCRASSFPEAEYRWFQNGKEFSKNADVLLKNIQSGTYTCQATNPFTQQKENTTLEIE
;
A
#
# COMPACT_ATOMS: atom_id res chain seq x y z
N MET A 1 17.19 -61.28 5.02
CA MET A 1 17.15 -59.83 5.29
C MET A 1 15.71 -59.53 5.67
N LEU A 2 15.44 -59.33 6.96
CA LEU A 2 14.09 -59.10 7.50
C LEU A 2 13.76 -57.62 7.37
N ASP A 3 12.77 -57.29 6.55
CA ASP A 3 12.16 -55.96 6.52
C ASP A 3 11.24 -55.79 7.73
N PHE A 4 11.61 -54.85 8.60
CA PHE A 4 10.78 -54.40 9.72
C PHE A 4 9.62 -53.55 9.20
N LEU A 5 8.50 -54.18 8.84
CA LEU A 5 7.22 -53.48 8.75
C LEU A 5 6.71 -53.18 10.17
N TYR A 6 6.55 -51.90 10.48
CA TYR A 6 5.88 -51.41 11.68
C TYR A 6 4.46 -52.01 11.77
N LEU A 7 4.30 -53.07 12.56
CA LEU A 7 3.00 -53.52 13.04
C LEU A 7 2.49 -52.48 14.04
N SER A 8 1.54 -51.65 13.62
CA SER A 8 0.65 -50.99 14.59
C SER A 8 -0.14 -52.09 15.31
N ALA A 9 -0.10 -52.12 16.64
CA ALA A 9 -0.85 -53.10 17.42
C ALA A 9 -2.36 -52.96 17.12
N PRO A 10 -3.11 -54.07 16.94
CA PRO A 10 -4.53 -54.00 16.62
C PRO A 10 -5.29 -53.22 17.69
N GLY A 11 -5.79 -52.04 17.34
CA GLY A 11 -6.57 -51.17 18.23
C GLY A 11 -5.98 -49.78 18.51
N LEU A 12 -4.68 -49.56 18.26
CA LEU A 12 -4.04 -48.25 18.42
C LEU A 12 -4.33 -47.32 17.23
N LEU A 13 -4.76 -46.09 17.52
CA LEU A 13 -5.03 -45.08 16.50
C LEU A 13 -3.74 -44.40 15.99
N PRO A 14 -3.55 -44.28 14.65
CA PRO A 14 -2.48 -43.47 14.09
C PRO A 14 -2.73 -41.98 14.36
N LYS A 15 -1.67 -41.19 14.38
CA LYS A 15 -1.77 -39.74 14.61
C LYS A 15 -2.55 -39.07 13.47
N PRO A 16 -3.68 -38.38 13.74
CA PRO A 16 -4.38 -37.65 12.70
C PRO A 16 -3.59 -36.40 12.32
N SER A 17 -3.77 -35.93 11.09
CA SER A 17 -3.19 -34.68 10.62
C SER A 17 -4.26 -33.61 10.47
N MET A 18 -3.86 -32.37 10.69
CA MET A 18 -4.64 -31.20 10.31
C MET A 18 -3.75 -30.35 9.43
N SER A 19 -4.32 -29.84 8.34
CA SER A 19 -3.65 -28.86 7.50
C SER A 19 -4.53 -27.61 7.42
N ILE A 20 -4.02 -26.54 7.98
CA ILE A 20 -4.41 -25.18 7.62
C ILE A 20 -3.24 -24.28 8.00
N ILE A 21 -2.85 -23.36 7.11
CA ILE A 21 -1.91 -22.29 7.42
C ILE A 21 -2.50 -21.03 6.81
N GLN A 22 -3.37 -20.36 7.56
CA GLN A 22 -3.96 -19.07 7.17
C GLN A 22 -4.13 -18.21 8.42
N LEU A 23 -3.91 -16.91 8.26
CA LEU A 23 -4.37 -15.89 9.19
C LEU A 23 -5.81 -15.53 8.78
N PHE A 24 -6.65 -15.07 9.71
CA PHE A 24 -8.05 -14.78 9.42
C PHE A 24 -8.42 -13.35 9.84
N ARG A 25 -9.12 -12.63 8.97
CA ARG A 25 -9.72 -11.31 9.23
C ARG A 25 -10.98 -11.47 10.04
N GLU A 26 -11.06 -10.74 11.15
CA GLU A 26 -12.25 -10.73 12.00
C GLU A 26 -13.51 -10.28 11.23
N SER A 27 -14.62 -10.98 11.46
CA SER A 27 -15.94 -10.73 10.87
C SER A 27 -16.06 -10.92 9.35
N ILE A 28 -14.97 -11.28 8.67
CA ILE A 28 -14.91 -11.42 7.21
C ILE A 28 -14.64 -12.87 6.83
N ASP A 29 -13.54 -13.43 7.31
CA ASP A 29 -13.10 -14.75 6.86
C ASP A 29 -13.82 -15.87 7.62
N SER A 30 -13.81 -17.05 7.01
CA SER A 30 -14.26 -18.31 7.62
C SER A 30 -13.07 -19.28 7.78
N VAL A 31 -13.02 -19.96 8.92
CA VAL A 31 -12.05 -21.06 9.12
C VAL A 31 -12.72 -22.37 8.74
N HIS A 32 -12.02 -23.21 7.98
CA HIS A 32 -12.40 -24.59 7.71
C HIS A 32 -11.27 -25.56 8.09
N LEU A 33 -11.30 -26.06 9.32
CA LEU A 33 -10.35 -27.08 9.78
C LEU A 33 -10.87 -28.47 9.43
N LYS A 34 -10.04 -29.29 8.79
CA LYS A 34 -10.37 -30.69 8.53
C LYS A 34 -9.45 -31.62 9.30
N CYS A 35 -10.04 -32.62 9.94
CA CYS A 35 -9.30 -33.71 10.56
C CYS A 35 -9.11 -34.85 9.55
N ASP A 36 -7.87 -35.05 9.11
CA ASP A 36 -7.52 -36.14 8.21
C ASP A 36 -7.03 -37.34 9.02
N THR A 37 -7.76 -38.45 8.92
CA THR A 37 -7.45 -39.73 9.56
C THR A 37 -7.75 -40.88 8.60
N THR A 38 -6.93 -41.92 8.63
CA THR A 38 -7.13 -43.15 7.85
C THR A 38 -8.10 -44.13 8.51
N VAL A 39 -8.47 -43.88 9.76
CA VAL A 39 -9.35 -44.77 10.55
C VAL A 39 -10.80 -44.48 10.26
N ARG A 40 -11.50 -45.47 9.69
CA ARG A 40 -12.95 -45.40 9.46
C ARG A 40 -13.69 -45.53 10.79
N PHE A 41 -14.76 -44.75 10.95
CA PHE A 41 -15.64 -44.76 12.13
C PHE A 41 -14.97 -44.39 13.47
N ALA A 42 -13.82 -43.72 13.44
CA ALA A 42 -13.27 -43.11 14.65
C ALA A 42 -14.19 -41.98 15.14
N ASN A 43 -14.37 -41.86 16.46
CA ASN A 43 -15.06 -40.73 17.05
C ASN A 43 -14.15 -39.50 16.97
N ILE A 44 -14.61 -38.44 16.31
CA ILE A 44 -13.87 -37.19 16.12
C ILE A 44 -14.44 -36.12 17.04
N SER A 45 -13.55 -35.42 17.74
CA SER A 45 -13.85 -34.26 18.57
C SER A 45 -12.75 -33.21 18.42
N TRP A 46 -13.06 -31.97 18.78
CA TRP A 46 -12.17 -30.83 18.59
C TRP A 46 -11.79 -30.21 19.93
N LEU A 47 -10.52 -29.80 20.03
CA LEU A 47 -9.98 -29.13 21.20
C LEU A 47 -9.52 -27.72 20.82
N GLN A 48 -9.80 -26.73 21.68
CA GLN A 48 -9.22 -25.38 21.64
C GLN A 48 -8.47 -25.15 22.96
N ASN A 49 -7.18 -24.79 22.85
CA ASN A 49 -6.27 -24.60 23.99
C ASN A 49 -6.29 -25.81 24.95
N GLY A 50 -6.37 -27.02 24.39
CA GLY A 50 -6.40 -28.28 25.14
C GLY A 50 -7.75 -28.65 25.77
N LYS A 51 -8.80 -27.82 25.64
CA LYS A 51 -10.15 -28.07 26.18
C LYS A 51 -11.14 -28.41 25.07
N PRO A 52 -12.20 -29.20 25.34
CA PRO A 52 -13.26 -29.49 24.37
C PRO A 52 -13.86 -28.20 23.80
N LEU A 53 -13.95 -28.12 22.48
CA LEU A 53 -14.56 -27.01 21.76
C LEU A 53 -16.09 -27.15 21.78
N ASN A 54 -16.78 -26.11 22.23
CA ASN A 54 -18.24 -26.07 22.23
C ASN A 54 -18.77 -25.58 20.88
N SER A 55 -19.66 -26.37 20.26
CA SER A 55 -20.37 -25.97 19.05
C SER A 55 -21.43 -24.90 19.34
N CYS A 56 -21.66 -24.01 18.39
CA CYS A 56 -22.69 -22.97 18.45
C CYS A 56 -23.14 -22.55 17.05
N ARG A 57 -24.03 -21.56 16.92
CA ARG A 57 -24.50 -21.06 15.62
C ARG A 57 -23.35 -20.67 14.67
N ARG A 58 -22.23 -20.18 15.24
CA ARG A 58 -21.06 -19.69 14.51
C ARG A 58 -19.94 -20.72 14.34
N ILE A 59 -19.86 -21.67 15.27
CA ILE A 59 -18.85 -22.74 15.32
C ILE A 59 -19.59 -24.05 15.06
N GLN A 60 -19.52 -24.53 13.82
CA GLN A 60 -20.29 -25.67 13.35
C GLN A 60 -19.37 -26.84 13.03
N LEU A 61 -19.83 -28.05 13.31
CA LEU A 61 -19.19 -29.29 12.91
C LEU A 61 -19.98 -29.90 11.75
N SER A 62 -19.29 -30.52 10.80
CA SER A 62 -19.93 -31.36 9.79
C SER A 62 -20.66 -32.54 10.44
N ASN A 63 -21.56 -33.19 9.72
CA ASN A 63 -22.35 -34.33 10.24
C ASN A 63 -21.49 -35.49 10.80
N ASN A 64 -20.25 -35.62 10.33
CA ASN A 64 -19.29 -36.63 10.78
C ASN A 64 -18.20 -36.06 11.71
N ASN A 65 -18.36 -34.83 12.20
CA ASN A 65 -17.41 -34.06 13.01
C ASN A 65 -16.00 -33.89 12.40
N GLN A 66 -15.81 -34.29 11.15
CA GLN A 66 -14.52 -34.28 10.50
C GLN A 66 -14.07 -32.88 10.09
N THR A 67 -15.01 -31.98 9.86
CA THR A 67 -14.74 -30.59 9.48
C THR A 67 -15.33 -29.64 10.51
N LEU A 68 -14.49 -28.78 11.06
CA LEU A 68 -14.85 -27.67 11.92
C LEU A 68 -14.90 -26.38 11.10
N THR A 69 -16.05 -25.72 11.12
CA THR A 69 -16.28 -24.44 10.44
C THR A 69 -16.53 -23.34 11.48
N ILE A 70 -15.81 -22.22 11.35
CA ILE A 70 -16.03 -21.02 12.16
C ILE A 70 -16.39 -19.88 11.22
N GLN A 71 -17.63 -19.37 11.29
CA GLN A 71 -18.08 -18.29 10.41
C GLN A 71 -19.15 -17.40 11.06
N PRO A 72 -18.91 -16.07 11.16
CA PRO A 72 -17.64 -15.40 10.89
C PRO A 72 -16.60 -15.69 11.99
N VAL A 73 -15.32 -15.56 11.66
CA VAL A 73 -14.21 -15.67 12.63
C VAL A 73 -14.12 -14.40 13.49
N LEU A 74 -13.85 -14.54 14.79
CA LEU A 74 -13.81 -13.45 15.76
C LEU A 74 -12.54 -13.51 16.60
N ARG A 75 -12.11 -12.39 17.20
CA ARG A 75 -10.88 -12.30 18.02
C ARG A 75 -10.76 -13.42 19.05
N ARG A 76 -11.89 -13.78 19.68
CA ARG A 76 -11.99 -14.83 20.71
C ARG A 76 -11.73 -16.25 20.21
N ASP A 77 -11.67 -16.46 18.90
CA ASP A 77 -11.35 -17.78 18.31
C ASP A 77 -9.85 -18.03 18.24
N THR A 78 -9.02 -17.01 18.46
CA THR A 78 -7.57 -17.14 18.51
C THR A 78 -7.17 -18.21 19.52
N GLY A 79 -6.32 -19.14 19.11
CA GLY A 79 -5.87 -20.22 19.99
C GLY A 79 -5.27 -21.41 19.25
N ALA A 80 -4.83 -22.38 20.04
CA ALA A 80 -4.26 -23.65 19.60
C ALA A 80 -5.36 -24.71 19.41
N TYR A 81 -5.57 -25.18 18.18
CA TYR A 81 -6.56 -26.19 17.84
C TYR A 81 -5.92 -27.56 17.63
N GLN A 82 -6.63 -28.60 18.04
CA GLN A 82 -6.26 -29.99 17.80
C GLN A 82 -7.50 -30.82 17.49
N CYS A 83 -7.38 -31.74 16.53
CA CYS A 83 -8.32 -32.81 16.35
C CYS A 83 -7.99 -33.93 17.33
N HIS A 84 -9.00 -34.44 18.02
CA HIS A 84 -8.92 -35.58 18.90
C HIS A 84 -9.76 -36.73 18.33
N ILE A 85 -9.10 -37.86 18.06
CA ILE A 85 -9.75 -39.08 17.58
C ILE A 85 -9.74 -40.15 18.67
N SER A 86 -10.84 -40.90 18.79
CA SER A 86 -10.95 -41.99 19.75
C SER A 86 -11.70 -43.20 19.17
N ASN A 87 -11.36 -44.37 19.70
CA ASN A 87 -12.09 -45.62 19.53
C ASN A 87 -12.20 -46.29 20.92
N PRO A 88 -12.89 -47.43 21.07
CA PRO A 88 -13.04 -48.08 22.38
C PRO A 88 -11.73 -48.49 23.08
N LEU A 89 -10.60 -48.55 22.35
CA LEU A 89 -9.33 -49.10 22.82
C LEU A 89 -8.23 -48.04 23.02
N SER A 90 -8.28 -46.93 22.28
CA SER A 90 -7.24 -45.91 22.31
C SER A 90 -7.75 -44.54 21.87
N THR A 91 -6.96 -43.52 22.19
CA THR A 91 -7.22 -42.14 21.79
C THR A 91 -5.94 -41.51 21.28
N GLN A 92 -6.05 -40.55 20.36
CA GLN A 92 -4.92 -39.87 19.76
C GLN A 92 -5.25 -38.41 19.42
N ARG A 93 -4.24 -37.55 19.32
CA ARG A 93 -4.38 -36.12 18.97
C ARG A 93 -3.50 -35.74 17.79
N SER A 94 -3.97 -34.78 16.99
CA SER A 94 -3.17 -34.18 15.93
C SER A 94 -2.07 -33.28 16.50
N ASP A 95 -1.15 -32.86 15.64
CA ASP A 95 -0.34 -31.68 15.92
C ASP A 95 -1.21 -30.45 16.16
N THR A 96 -0.65 -29.51 16.91
CA THR A 96 -1.31 -28.25 17.23
C THR A 96 -1.27 -27.31 16.04
N THR A 97 -2.42 -26.78 15.65
CA THR A 97 -2.53 -25.70 14.67
C THR A 97 -3.01 -24.43 15.34
N THR A 98 -2.22 -23.36 15.26
CA THR A 98 -2.58 -22.07 15.85
C THR A 98 -3.42 -21.25 14.88
N ILE A 99 -4.63 -20.90 15.28
CA ILE A 99 -5.46 -19.89 14.60
C ILE A 99 -5.13 -18.54 15.21
N SER A 100 -4.73 -17.59 14.35
CA SER A 100 -4.52 -16.19 14.72
C SER A 100 -5.50 -15.32 13.96
N VAL A 101 -6.37 -14.63 14.71
CA VAL A 101 -7.35 -13.70 14.14
C VAL A 101 -6.81 -12.29 14.27
N ILE A 102 -6.69 -11.59 13.15
CA ILE A 102 -6.27 -10.20 13.15
C ILE A 102 -7.50 -9.33 13.38
N PHE A 103 -7.42 -8.46 14.38
CA PHE A 103 -8.45 -7.51 14.76
C PHE A 103 -7.83 -6.11 14.83
N PHE A 104 -8.51 -5.11 14.27
CA PHE A 104 -8.05 -3.73 14.32
C PHE A 104 -8.27 -3.16 15.73
N ILE A 105 -7.20 -2.83 16.46
CA ILE A 105 -7.30 -2.08 17.72
C ILE A 105 -7.51 -0.60 17.38
N LEU A 106 -8.76 -0.18 17.23
CA LEU A 106 -9.10 1.23 17.43
C LEU A 106 -9.63 1.39 18.86
N GLY A 107 -8.69 1.62 19.78
CA GLY A 107 -8.95 2.21 21.09
C GLY A 107 -9.56 1.30 22.15
N SER A 108 -8.73 0.65 22.96
CA SER A 108 -8.99 0.49 24.41
C SER A 108 -7.78 -0.16 25.10
N ASN A 109 -7.21 0.55 26.07
CA ASN A 109 -6.22 0.05 27.02
C ASN A 109 -6.82 -1.06 27.89
N LEU A 110 -6.29 -2.29 27.84
CA LEU A 110 -6.32 -3.28 28.96
C LEU A 110 -5.40 -4.50 28.69
N LEU A 111 -4.14 -4.31 29.10
CA LEU A 111 -3.19 -5.16 29.86
C LEU A 111 -2.75 -6.59 29.46
N SER A 112 -1.41 -6.70 29.47
CA SER A 112 -0.50 -7.75 30.01
C SER A 112 -0.29 -9.08 29.29
N ALA A 113 0.72 -9.11 28.40
CA ALA A 113 1.95 -9.92 28.46
C ALA A 113 2.65 -9.86 27.08
N GLN A 114 3.97 -9.70 27.03
CA GLN A 114 4.80 -9.33 25.87
C GLN A 114 4.37 -9.88 24.48
N ALA A 115 4.01 -8.94 23.60
CA ALA A 115 4.73 -8.71 22.35
C ALA A 115 4.58 -7.23 21.99
N GLN A 116 5.44 -6.37 22.55
CA GLN A 116 5.53 -4.99 22.06
C GLN A 116 6.08 -5.10 20.64
N ALA A 117 5.24 -4.87 19.63
CA ALA A 117 5.67 -4.93 18.25
C ALA A 117 6.90 -4.03 18.06
N THR A 118 7.98 -4.58 17.52
CA THR A 118 9.19 -3.81 17.24
C THR A 118 8.85 -2.77 16.20
N LYS A 119 8.90 -1.49 16.61
CA LYS A 119 8.68 -0.36 15.71
C LYS A 119 9.94 -0.07 14.92
N TYR A 120 9.81 0.13 13.62
CA TYR A 120 10.93 0.54 12.77
C TYR A 120 10.48 1.57 11.74
N ASN A 121 11.42 2.43 11.36
CA ASN A 121 11.21 3.36 10.26
C ASN A 121 11.33 2.60 8.93
N LEU A 122 10.29 2.68 8.10
CA LEU A 122 10.21 1.98 6.83
C LEU A 122 10.62 2.92 5.70
N PRO A 123 11.75 2.68 5.01
CA PRO A 123 12.14 3.51 3.88
C PRO A 123 11.20 3.28 2.70
N VAL A 124 10.73 4.38 2.12
CA VAL A 124 9.85 4.42 0.95
C VAL A 124 10.62 5.03 -0.22
N PHE A 125 10.46 4.46 -1.40
CA PHE A 125 11.12 4.89 -2.63
C PHE A 125 10.10 5.15 -3.73
N MET A 126 10.32 6.20 -4.51
CA MET A 126 9.48 6.58 -5.65
C MET A 126 10.23 6.29 -6.94
N ASN A 127 9.55 5.68 -7.91
CA ASN A 127 10.08 5.40 -9.23
C ASN A 127 9.02 5.66 -10.33
N PRO A 128 9.28 6.52 -11.34
CA PRO A 128 10.45 7.40 -11.46
C PRO A 128 10.57 8.37 -10.27
N SER A 129 11.77 8.94 -10.06
CA SER A 129 12.03 9.87 -8.95
C SER A 129 11.30 11.21 -9.09
N ASN A 130 10.81 11.51 -10.30
CA ASN A 130 10.04 12.70 -10.63
C ASN A 130 8.62 12.25 -10.97
N ALA A 131 7.63 12.77 -10.25
CA ALA A 131 6.22 12.52 -10.53
C ALA A 131 5.74 13.56 -11.55
N ILE A 132 5.53 13.17 -12.81
CA ILE A 132 5.08 14.08 -13.88
C ILE A 132 3.58 13.92 -14.08
N GLU A 133 2.87 15.04 -14.26
CA GLU A 133 1.43 15.05 -14.51
C GLU A 133 1.05 14.16 -15.72
N GLY A 134 -0.05 13.43 -15.59
CA GLY A 134 -0.54 12.46 -16.57
C GLY A 134 0.23 11.15 -16.64
N GLN A 135 1.40 11.04 -15.99
CA GLN A 135 2.18 9.80 -15.93
C GLN A 135 1.82 8.95 -14.71
N GLY A 136 2.36 7.73 -14.65
CA GLY A 136 2.23 6.85 -13.48
C GLY A 136 3.53 6.73 -12.70
N ILE A 137 3.43 6.51 -11.39
CA ILE A 137 4.55 6.29 -10.47
C ILE A 137 4.37 5.01 -9.66
N ASN A 138 5.49 4.48 -9.17
CA ASN A 138 5.52 3.36 -8.26
C ASN A 138 6.15 3.77 -6.93
N LEU A 139 5.38 3.65 -5.86
CA LEU A 139 5.87 3.73 -4.49
C LEU A 139 6.23 2.33 -4.02
N THR A 140 7.47 2.13 -3.57
CA THR A 140 8.00 0.83 -3.15
C THR A 140 8.62 0.94 -1.77
N VAL A 141 8.62 -0.16 -1.03
CA VAL A 141 9.15 -0.23 0.34
C VAL A 141 10.15 -1.36 0.47
N ARG A 142 11.04 -1.26 1.46
CA ARG A 142 11.95 -2.37 1.81
C ARG A 142 11.26 -3.45 2.62
N SER A 143 11.85 -4.65 2.62
CA SER A 143 11.41 -5.76 3.44
C SER A 143 11.61 -5.47 4.92
N ALA A 144 10.64 -5.89 5.74
CA ALA A 144 10.69 -5.79 7.19
C ALA A 144 11.77 -6.73 7.79
N PRO A 145 12.29 -6.43 8.99
CA PRO A 145 13.24 -7.28 9.70
C PRO A 145 12.62 -8.57 10.27
N ALA A 146 11.29 -8.68 10.26
CA ALA A 146 10.52 -9.84 10.73
C ALA A 146 9.29 -10.06 9.82
N ALA A 147 8.66 -11.22 9.92
CA ALA A 147 7.46 -11.54 9.15
C ALA A 147 6.32 -10.55 9.43
N PHE A 148 5.72 -10.04 8.37
CA PHE A 148 4.57 -9.15 8.35
C PHE A 148 3.56 -9.65 7.32
N PHE A 149 2.29 -9.34 7.51
CA PHE A 149 1.20 -9.93 6.74
C PHE A 149 0.23 -8.90 6.17
N ILE A 150 0.34 -7.65 6.64
CA ILE A 150 -0.55 -6.56 6.25
C ILE A 150 0.29 -5.36 5.87
N CYS A 151 -0.12 -4.69 4.80
CA CYS A 151 0.35 -3.37 4.45
C CYS A 151 -0.81 -2.42 4.24
N ASN A 152 -0.72 -1.23 4.80
CA ASN A 152 -1.72 -0.19 4.56
C ASN A 152 -1.05 1.03 3.96
N TRP A 153 -1.61 1.54 2.87
CA TRP A 153 -1.25 2.81 2.27
C TRP A 153 -2.30 3.87 2.61
N TYR A 154 -1.83 5.06 2.96
CA TYR A 154 -2.66 6.19 3.36
C TYR A 154 -2.27 7.45 2.57
N ARG A 155 -3.26 8.27 2.28
CA ARG A 155 -3.08 9.63 1.76
C ARG A 155 -2.85 10.60 2.92
N GLY A 156 -1.81 11.42 2.84
CA GLY A 156 -1.36 12.29 3.93
C GLY A 156 -0.51 11.56 4.97
N GLY A 157 0.04 12.33 5.92
CA GLY A 157 0.91 11.82 6.99
C GLY A 157 0.20 11.07 8.14
N SER A 158 -1.11 10.85 8.06
CA SER A 158 -1.88 10.19 9.13
C SER A 158 -2.39 8.83 8.67
N ASP A 159 -2.16 7.81 9.52
CA ASP A 159 -2.60 6.42 9.39
C ASP A 159 -4.06 6.20 9.84
N SER A 160 -4.89 7.24 9.74
CA SER A 160 -6.30 7.15 10.10
C SER A 160 -7.10 6.41 9.02
N LYS A 161 -8.19 5.74 9.43
CA LYS A 161 -9.11 5.06 8.49
C LYS A 161 -9.68 5.96 7.40
N ARG A 162 -9.80 7.27 7.64
CA ARG A 162 -10.30 8.23 6.63
C ARG A 162 -9.33 8.42 5.48
N ASN A 163 -8.04 8.24 5.76
CA ASN A 163 -6.96 8.44 4.82
C ASN A 163 -6.55 7.14 4.11
N LEU A 164 -7.14 6.00 4.48
CA LEU A 164 -6.77 4.70 3.94
C LEU A 164 -7.08 4.63 2.45
N ILE A 165 -6.05 4.37 1.64
CA ILE A 165 -6.17 4.11 0.20
C ILE A 165 -6.45 2.62 0.00
N VAL A 166 -5.59 1.76 0.55
CA VAL A 166 -5.69 0.31 0.38
C VAL A 166 -5.01 -0.44 1.52
N THR A 167 -5.62 -1.55 1.91
CA THR A 167 -5.01 -2.59 2.75
C THR A 167 -4.66 -3.78 1.87
N LEU A 168 -3.37 -4.13 1.79
CA LEU A 168 -2.85 -5.30 1.09
C LEU A 168 -2.55 -6.42 2.10
N TYR A 169 -3.01 -7.63 1.78
CA TYR A 169 -2.78 -8.82 2.57
C TYR A 169 -1.73 -9.71 1.88
N LEU A 170 -0.64 -9.99 2.57
CA LEU A 170 0.40 -10.89 2.09
C LEU A 170 0.08 -12.35 2.44
N PRO A 171 0.70 -13.33 1.76
CA PRO A 171 0.55 -14.74 2.12
C PRO A 171 0.79 -14.95 3.63
N PRO A 172 -0.08 -15.73 4.30
CA PRO A 172 -1.05 -16.66 3.74
C PRO A 172 -2.47 -16.12 3.44
N LEU A 173 -2.75 -14.83 3.70
CA LEU A 173 -4.08 -14.24 3.47
C LEU A 173 -4.37 -14.02 1.98
N SER A 174 -3.53 -13.23 1.31
CA SER A 174 -3.66 -12.76 -0.08
C SER A 174 -4.91 -11.90 -0.36
N GLY A 175 -4.81 -10.99 -1.34
CA GLY A 175 -5.87 -10.03 -1.70
C GLY A 175 -5.66 -8.62 -1.12
N TYR A 176 -6.61 -7.73 -1.37
CA TYR A 176 -6.59 -6.34 -0.90
C TYR A 176 -8.01 -5.78 -0.76
N ASP A 177 -8.17 -4.80 0.14
CA ASP A 177 -9.41 -4.05 0.34
C ASP A 177 -9.13 -2.55 0.17
N PHE A 178 -9.93 -1.87 -0.64
CA PHE A 178 -9.80 -0.42 -0.84
C PHE A 178 -10.45 0.36 0.32
N GLY A 179 -9.80 1.46 0.70
CA GLY A 179 -10.28 2.38 1.72
C GLY A 179 -10.98 3.62 1.16
N PRO A 180 -11.44 4.53 2.04
CA PRO A 180 -12.20 5.73 1.64
C PRO A 180 -11.42 6.73 0.77
N ALA A 181 -10.09 6.69 0.81
CA ALA A 181 -9.23 7.60 0.03
C ALA A 181 -8.82 7.01 -1.34
N TYR A 182 -9.35 5.84 -1.72
CA TYR A 182 -9.13 5.25 -3.04
C TYR A 182 -9.82 6.08 -4.12
N THR A 183 -9.09 6.44 -5.17
CA THR A 183 -9.60 7.27 -6.28
C THR A 183 -9.91 6.49 -7.54
N GLY A 184 -9.56 5.20 -7.59
CA GLY A 184 -9.63 4.38 -8.81
C GLY A 184 -8.30 4.25 -9.54
N ARG A 185 -7.35 5.15 -9.27
CA ARG A 185 -6.05 5.23 -9.95
C ARG A 185 -4.93 4.47 -9.24
N GLU A 186 -5.18 4.03 -8.00
CA GLU A 186 -4.20 3.34 -7.20
C GLU A 186 -4.30 1.81 -7.37
N THR A 187 -3.20 1.16 -7.75
CA THR A 187 -3.13 -0.30 -7.90
C THR A 187 -2.10 -0.88 -6.93
N PRO A 188 -2.50 -1.73 -5.96
CA PRO A 188 -1.55 -2.36 -5.05
C PRO A 188 -0.70 -3.42 -5.79
N GLY A 189 0.58 -3.49 -5.44
CA GLY A 189 1.53 -4.42 -6.06
C GLY A 189 2.28 -5.31 -5.07
N PRO A 190 3.19 -6.17 -5.56
CA PRO A 190 3.97 -7.07 -4.71
C PRO A 190 4.86 -6.29 -3.72
N ASN A 191 5.24 -6.94 -2.62
CA ASN A 191 6.08 -6.35 -1.57
C ASN A 191 5.55 -5.01 -1.02
N CYS A 192 4.22 -4.83 -1.02
CA CYS A 192 3.55 -3.64 -0.54
C CYS A 192 3.84 -2.37 -1.33
N SER A 193 4.12 -2.52 -2.63
CA SER A 193 4.16 -1.37 -3.52
C SER A 193 2.76 -0.84 -3.82
N LEU A 194 2.71 0.43 -4.22
CA LEU A 194 1.53 1.11 -4.71
C LEU A 194 1.87 1.78 -6.04
N HIS A 195 1.17 1.40 -7.10
CA HIS A 195 1.19 2.13 -8.36
C HIS A 195 0.09 3.19 -8.34
N ILE A 196 0.38 4.39 -8.80
CA ILE A 196 -0.62 5.45 -9.01
C ILE A 196 -0.50 5.87 -10.47
N GLU A 197 -1.55 5.70 -11.26
CA GLU A 197 -1.59 6.09 -12.67
C GLU A 197 -2.23 7.46 -12.87
N ASN A 198 -1.96 8.10 -14.01
CA ASN A 198 -2.57 9.37 -14.42
C ASN A 198 -2.56 10.42 -13.31
N LEU A 199 -1.34 10.76 -12.86
CA LEU A 199 -1.10 11.74 -11.82
C LEU A 199 -1.71 13.10 -12.15
N SER A 200 -2.22 13.77 -11.13
CA SER A 200 -2.72 15.14 -11.18
C SER A 200 -2.09 15.99 -10.09
N GLN A 201 -2.19 17.31 -10.18
CA GLN A 201 -1.62 18.19 -9.15
C GLN A 201 -2.16 17.91 -7.73
N ASP A 202 -3.40 17.44 -7.62
CA ASP A 202 -4.06 17.04 -6.37
C ASP A 202 -3.46 15.77 -5.73
N ASP A 203 -2.60 15.04 -6.44
CA ASP A 203 -1.84 13.92 -5.88
C ASP A 203 -0.57 14.38 -5.17
N SER A 204 -0.21 15.66 -5.24
CA SER A 204 0.89 16.20 -4.44
C SER A 204 0.57 16.11 -2.95
N GLY A 205 1.56 15.70 -2.17
CA GLY A 205 1.46 15.59 -0.72
C GLY A 205 2.24 14.41 -0.15
N THR A 206 2.03 14.17 1.15
CA THR A 206 2.63 13.03 1.84
C THR A 206 1.80 11.77 1.61
N TYR A 207 2.47 10.64 1.47
CA TYR A 207 1.88 9.31 1.50
C TYR A 207 2.52 8.51 2.62
N THR A 208 1.71 7.83 3.41
CA THR A 208 2.14 7.01 4.54
C THR A 208 1.89 5.53 4.24
N VAL A 209 2.83 4.68 4.61
CA VAL A 209 2.71 3.23 4.52
C VAL A 209 3.05 2.56 5.84
N THR A 210 2.31 1.51 6.17
CA THR A 210 2.57 0.66 7.34
C THR A 210 2.79 -0.78 6.93
N GLN A 211 3.66 -1.50 7.66
CA GLN A 211 3.91 -2.93 7.54
C GLN A 211 3.64 -3.58 8.90
N ASP A 212 2.54 -4.31 9.01
CA ASP A 212 2.03 -4.86 10.27
C ASP A 212 2.15 -6.39 10.31
N GLY A 213 2.70 -6.89 11.41
CA GLY A 213 2.80 -8.32 11.72
C GLY A 213 2.61 -8.59 13.21
N SER A 214 2.73 -9.87 13.61
CA SER A 214 2.51 -10.28 15.01
C SER A 214 3.47 -9.63 16.01
N SER A 215 4.68 -9.30 15.56
CA SER A 215 5.75 -8.73 16.41
C SER A 215 6.43 -7.51 15.80
N VAL A 216 5.87 -6.94 14.73
CA VAL A 216 6.52 -5.86 13.98
C VAL A 216 5.49 -4.83 13.52
N HIS A 217 5.88 -3.56 13.57
CA HIS A 217 5.10 -2.43 13.05
C HIS A 217 6.06 -1.44 12.39
N GLY A 218 6.11 -1.49 11.05
CA GLY A 218 6.85 -0.54 10.24
C GLY A 218 5.98 0.64 9.86
N ARG A 219 6.53 1.85 9.88
CA ARG A 219 5.87 3.05 9.34
C ARG A 219 6.85 3.86 8.52
N GLY A 220 6.43 4.29 7.34
CA GLY A 220 7.23 5.06 6.39
C GLY A 220 6.39 6.13 5.73
N ASP A 221 7.00 7.29 5.50
CA ASP A 221 6.36 8.43 4.83
C ASP A 221 7.20 8.84 3.62
N ILE A 222 6.54 9.27 2.54
CA ILE A 222 7.18 9.90 1.39
C ILE A 222 6.38 11.12 0.94
N SER A 223 7.06 12.21 0.61
CA SER A 223 6.41 13.38 -0.01
C SER A 223 6.58 13.31 -1.52
N MET A 224 5.49 13.50 -2.23
CA MET A 224 5.43 13.58 -3.68
C MET A 224 4.98 14.97 -4.08
N GLU A 225 5.67 15.57 -5.03
CA GLU A 225 5.23 16.79 -5.70
C GLU A 225 5.09 16.47 -7.19
N VAL A 226 3.89 16.68 -7.71
CA VAL A 226 3.61 16.45 -9.13
C VAL A 226 4.11 17.65 -9.93
N ILE A 227 4.87 17.35 -10.97
CA ILE A 227 5.54 18.27 -11.88
C ILE A 227 4.64 18.46 -13.10
N ASP A 228 4.30 19.71 -13.39
CA ASP A 228 3.44 20.10 -14.51
C ASP A 228 4.07 21.22 -15.34
N GLY A 229 3.55 21.41 -16.55
CA GLY A 229 3.96 22.48 -17.45
C GLY A 229 5.35 22.32 -18.11
N PRO A 230 5.84 23.39 -18.76
CA PRO A 230 5.25 24.72 -18.74
C PRO A 230 4.06 24.82 -19.69
N ASP A 231 3.02 25.52 -19.29
CA ASP A 231 1.95 25.95 -20.20
C ASP A 231 2.48 26.96 -21.22
N THR A 232 1.71 27.22 -22.28
CA THR A 232 2.05 28.25 -23.27
C THR A 232 2.28 29.61 -22.60
N PRO A 233 3.49 30.21 -22.72
CA PRO A 233 3.83 31.44 -22.03
C PRO A 233 3.05 32.64 -22.57
N VAL A 234 2.69 33.57 -21.70
CA VAL A 234 2.03 34.83 -22.07
C VAL A 234 3.01 35.99 -21.95
N ILE A 235 3.11 36.80 -23.00
CA ILE A 235 3.89 38.04 -23.00
C ILE A 235 2.99 39.22 -22.60
N LYS A 236 3.36 39.91 -21.51
CA LYS A 236 2.75 41.17 -21.08
C LYS A 236 3.72 42.33 -21.34
N MET A 237 3.26 43.33 -22.09
CA MET A 237 4.02 44.56 -22.35
C MET A 237 3.51 45.71 -21.49
N THR A 238 4.41 46.36 -20.75
CA THR A 238 4.08 47.54 -19.92
C THR A 238 4.95 48.73 -20.31
N ALA A 239 4.34 49.88 -20.56
CA ALA A 239 5.04 51.13 -20.78
C ALA A 239 5.64 51.67 -19.48
N MET A 240 6.94 52.04 -19.51
CA MET A 240 7.61 52.64 -18.36
C MET A 240 7.59 54.16 -18.52
N PHE A 241 6.90 54.87 -17.63
CA PHE A 241 6.70 56.32 -17.68
C PHE A 241 7.93 57.15 -17.25
N LEU A 242 9.08 56.53 -16.99
CA LEU A 242 10.31 57.21 -16.59
C LEU A 242 11.01 57.80 -17.81
N THR A 243 11.06 59.14 -17.89
CA THR A 243 11.92 60.09 -18.67
C THR A 243 12.29 59.79 -20.15
N GLN A 244 12.18 58.56 -20.63
CA GLN A 244 12.39 58.08 -22.00
C GLN A 244 11.10 57.40 -22.47
N ARG A 245 10.34 58.08 -23.34
CA ARG A 245 9.07 57.59 -23.92
C ARG A 245 9.20 56.27 -24.73
N SER A 246 10.43 55.80 -24.97
CA SER A 246 10.74 54.62 -25.80
C SER A 246 10.97 53.32 -25.03
N ASN A 247 11.12 53.31 -23.70
CA ASN A 247 11.40 52.07 -22.98
C ASN A 247 10.11 51.26 -22.75
N ARG A 248 10.18 49.94 -22.93
CA ARG A 248 9.09 49.00 -22.61
C ARG A 248 9.62 47.84 -21.78
N ARG A 249 8.84 47.41 -20.80
CA ARG A 249 9.09 46.16 -20.08
C ARG A 249 8.28 45.05 -20.75
N LEU A 250 8.94 43.96 -21.09
CA LEU A 250 8.26 42.71 -21.43
C LEU A 250 8.39 41.77 -20.24
N ASN A 251 7.26 41.25 -19.79
CA ASN A 251 7.17 40.21 -18.78
C ASN A 251 6.62 38.95 -19.46
N CYS A 252 7.38 37.87 -19.42
CA CYS A 252 6.91 36.57 -19.86
C CYS A 252 6.56 35.68 -18.67
N ARG A 253 5.41 35.01 -18.72
CA ARG A 253 4.97 34.07 -17.68
C ARG A 253 4.29 32.86 -18.27
N ALA A 254 4.68 31.67 -17.81
CA ALA A 254 3.99 30.40 -18.02
C ALA A 254 3.60 29.80 -16.67
N SER A 255 2.49 29.06 -16.61
CA SER A 255 2.20 28.18 -15.48
C SER A 255 3.13 26.98 -15.56
N SER A 256 3.82 26.63 -14.48
CA SER A 256 4.77 25.51 -14.44
C SER A 256 5.12 25.22 -12.98
N PHE A 257 5.12 23.95 -12.61
CA PHE A 257 5.68 23.47 -11.37
C PHE A 257 6.80 22.45 -11.64
N PRO A 258 8.02 22.68 -11.13
CA PRO A 258 8.48 23.92 -10.52
C PRO A 258 8.56 25.06 -11.55
N GLU A 259 8.88 26.27 -11.08
CA GLU A 259 8.91 27.48 -11.93
C GLU A 259 9.77 27.28 -13.18
N ALA A 260 9.25 27.73 -14.34
CA ALA A 260 9.90 27.57 -15.62
C ALA A 260 11.16 28.46 -15.76
N GLU A 261 12.13 27.98 -16.53
CA GLU A 261 13.24 28.78 -17.02
C GLU A 261 12.85 29.52 -18.30
N TYR A 262 13.25 30.79 -18.42
CA TYR A 262 12.87 31.64 -19.53
C TYR A 262 14.04 31.98 -20.44
N ARG A 263 13.76 32.12 -21.74
CA ARG A 263 14.69 32.65 -22.74
C ARG A 263 13.96 33.57 -23.69
N TRP A 264 14.64 34.65 -24.07
CA TRP A 264 14.13 35.64 -25.01
C TRP A 264 14.99 35.69 -26.26
N PHE A 265 14.30 35.74 -27.40
CA PHE A 265 14.90 35.83 -28.72
C PHE A 265 14.36 37.04 -29.47
N GLN A 266 15.23 37.78 -30.15
CA GLN A 266 14.85 38.84 -31.08
C GLN A 266 15.28 38.39 -32.48
N ASN A 267 14.32 38.25 -33.39
CA ASN A 267 14.55 37.74 -34.74
C ASN A 267 15.36 36.43 -34.75
N GLY A 268 15.05 35.53 -33.81
CA GLY A 268 15.72 34.24 -33.64
C GLY A 268 17.03 34.24 -32.83
N LYS A 269 17.57 35.40 -32.45
CA LYS A 269 18.81 35.49 -31.65
C LYS A 269 18.52 35.66 -30.17
N GLU A 270 19.06 34.78 -29.32
CA GLU A 270 18.93 34.86 -27.86
C GLU A 270 19.57 36.16 -27.34
N PHE A 271 18.84 36.91 -26.53
CA PHE A 271 19.36 38.15 -25.90
C PHE A 271 19.15 38.22 -24.38
N SER A 272 18.34 37.33 -23.79
CA SER A 272 18.12 37.28 -22.34
C SER A 272 17.66 35.90 -21.87
N LYS A 273 17.96 35.59 -20.60
CA LYS A 273 17.48 34.40 -19.87
C LYS A 273 16.56 34.74 -18.68
N ASN A 274 16.14 36.00 -18.59
CA ASN A 274 15.26 36.48 -17.53
C ASN A 274 13.81 36.47 -18.01
N ALA A 275 12.86 36.11 -17.13
CA ALA A 275 11.43 36.22 -17.41
C ALA A 275 11.01 37.67 -17.75
N ASP A 276 11.61 38.62 -17.05
CA ASP A 276 11.45 40.06 -17.24
C ASP A 276 12.61 40.66 -18.03
N VAL A 277 12.29 41.40 -19.09
CA VAL A 277 13.28 42.16 -19.87
C VAL A 277 12.87 43.61 -20.04
N LEU A 278 13.87 44.50 -19.96
CA LEU A 278 13.72 45.92 -20.28
C LEU A 278 14.29 46.18 -21.67
N LEU A 279 13.43 46.55 -22.61
CA LEU A 279 13.87 46.99 -23.93
C LEU A 279 14.17 48.49 -23.89
N LYS A 280 15.43 48.84 -24.16
CA LYS A 280 15.88 50.21 -24.39
C LYS A 280 16.08 50.40 -25.89
N ASN A 281 15.65 51.54 -26.44
CA ASN A 281 15.70 51.82 -27.88
C ASN A 281 15.09 50.69 -28.72
N ILE A 282 13.79 50.46 -28.52
CA ILE A 282 13.04 49.37 -29.13
C ILE A 282 13.23 49.36 -30.64
N GLN A 283 13.49 48.17 -31.17
CA GLN A 283 13.64 47.93 -32.59
C GLN A 283 12.42 47.16 -33.08
N SER A 284 12.00 47.43 -34.31
CA SER A 284 11.00 46.62 -34.98
C SER A 284 11.50 45.18 -35.13
N GLY A 285 10.63 44.20 -34.94
CA GLY A 285 10.96 42.80 -35.12
C GLY A 285 10.11 41.86 -34.27
N THR A 286 10.45 40.58 -34.37
CA THR A 286 9.75 39.50 -33.66
C THR A 286 10.49 39.16 -32.37
N TYR A 287 9.80 39.33 -31.25
CA TYR A 287 10.27 38.99 -29.91
C TYR A 287 9.61 37.68 -29.46
N THR A 288 10.41 36.63 -29.32
CA THR A 288 9.94 35.31 -28.86
C THR A 288 10.34 35.10 -27.42
N CYS A 289 9.36 34.79 -26.56
CA CYS A 289 9.64 34.19 -25.27
C CYS A 289 9.51 32.67 -25.36
N GLN A 290 10.45 31.94 -24.76
CA GLN A 290 10.40 30.51 -24.55
C GLN A 290 10.44 30.22 -23.04
N ALA A 291 9.50 29.41 -22.56
CA ALA A 291 9.48 28.86 -21.21
C ALA A 291 9.87 27.37 -21.26
N THR A 292 10.66 26.90 -20.30
CA THR A 292 11.11 25.51 -20.19
C THR A 292 10.93 25.00 -18.77
N ASN A 293 10.25 23.87 -18.56
CA ASN A 293 10.23 23.25 -17.24
C ASN A 293 11.54 22.45 -17.04
N PRO A 294 12.28 22.69 -15.94
CA PRO A 294 13.60 22.10 -15.75
C PRO A 294 13.61 20.58 -15.53
N PHE A 295 12.46 19.98 -15.21
CA PHE A 295 12.33 18.54 -14.96
C PHE A 295 11.69 17.79 -16.12
N THR A 296 10.59 18.31 -16.69
CA THR A 296 9.94 17.67 -17.85
C THR A 296 10.73 17.90 -19.14
N GLN A 297 11.61 18.92 -19.16
CA GLN A 297 12.33 19.40 -20.34
C GLN A 297 11.40 19.86 -21.49
N GLN A 298 10.10 19.97 -21.23
CA GLN A 298 9.11 20.51 -22.16
C GLN A 298 9.34 22.01 -22.35
N LYS A 299 9.10 22.48 -23.58
CA LYS A 299 9.33 23.86 -23.99
C LYS A 299 8.12 24.37 -24.72
N GLU A 300 7.67 25.55 -24.30
CA GLU A 300 6.59 26.27 -24.94
C GLU A 300 7.05 27.69 -25.28
N ASN A 301 6.48 28.27 -26.33
CA ASN A 301 6.89 29.58 -26.81
C ASN A 301 5.70 30.46 -27.22
N THR A 302 5.94 31.77 -27.21
CA THR A 302 4.99 32.77 -27.70
C THR A 302 5.77 33.93 -28.31
N THR A 303 5.21 34.48 -29.38
CA THR A 303 5.81 35.56 -30.17
C THR A 303 4.99 36.84 -30.03
N LEU A 304 5.71 37.96 -29.98
CA LEU A 304 5.15 39.30 -30.06
C LEU A 304 5.86 40.05 -31.19
N GLU A 305 5.10 40.61 -32.12
CA GLU A 305 5.61 41.50 -33.15
C GLU A 305 5.54 42.95 -32.67
N ILE A 306 6.64 43.67 -32.87
CA ILE A 306 6.72 45.11 -32.62
C ILE A 306 7.07 45.77 -33.95
N GLU A 307 6.23 46.71 -34.37
CA GLU A 307 6.43 47.56 -35.55
C GLU A 307 7.15 48.87 -35.20
#